data_AF-A0A4Y2FP79-F1
#
_entry.id   AF-A0A4Y2FP79-F1
#
_cell.length_a   1.000
_cell.length_b   1.000
_cell.length_c   1.000
_cell.angle_alpha   90.00
_cell.angle_beta   90.00
_cell.angle_gamma   90.00
#
_symmetry.space_group_name_H-M   'P 1'
#
loop_
_entity.id
_entity.type
_entity.pdbx_description
1 polymer ?
#
loop_
_entity_poly.entity_id
_entity_poly.type
_entity_poly.pdbx_seq_one_letter_code
_entity_poly.pdbx_strand_id
1 'polypeptide(L)'
;MTSYYSLFTLFHCARWRQLVYPEVDKNFDSNANRYKIGALPFLECECYGHSDQCHYEQVVADKRLSINTHGKYEGGGVCDNCKHHTSGINCEQCEDGYYRPSKVARNHTKPCRKCQCSGPGMTGLCVKDDAHLLEGLVRSLIHYM
;
A
#
# COMPACT_ATOMS: atom_id res chain seq x y z
N MET A 1 -44.45 -10.73 21.85
CA MET A 1 -44.08 -9.58 20.99
C MET A 1 -42.57 -9.36 21.16
N THR A 2 -41.70 -10.24 20.64
CA THR A 2 -41.05 -10.17 19.32
C THR A 2 -40.65 -8.76 18.89
N SER A 3 -39.38 -8.41 19.11
CA SER A 3 -38.64 -7.39 18.36
C SER A 3 -37.15 -7.62 18.70
N TYR A 4 -36.39 -8.51 18.07
CA TYR A 4 -35.96 -8.57 16.66
C TYR A 4 -35.37 -7.26 16.12
N TYR A 5 -34.67 -6.45 16.93
CA TYR A 5 -33.73 -5.48 16.39
C TYR A 5 -32.40 -5.48 17.16
N SER A 6 -31.45 -6.15 16.52
CA SER A 6 -30.01 -5.91 16.56
C SER A 6 -29.20 -6.48 17.73
N LEU A 7 -29.13 -7.82 17.77
CA LEU A 7 -27.92 -8.54 18.20
C LEU A 7 -26.74 -8.38 17.20
N PHE A 8 -26.83 -7.47 16.22
CA PHE A 8 -25.77 -7.17 15.26
C PHE A 8 -24.66 -6.26 15.83
N THR A 9 -24.82 -5.69 17.02
CA THR A 9 -23.88 -4.70 17.58
C THR A 9 -22.73 -5.28 18.41
N LEU A 10 -22.56 -6.61 18.46
CA LEU A 10 -21.45 -7.26 19.17
C LEU A 10 -20.46 -8.03 18.26
N PHE A 11 -20.70 -8.08 16.95
CA PHE A 11 -19.76 -8.65 15.96
C PHE A 11 -18.94 -7.58 15.20
N HIS A 12 -19.08 -6.29 15.53
CA HIS A 12 -18.39 -5.20 14.84
C HIS A 12 -17.13 -4.66 15.56
N CYS A 13 -16.53 -5.44 16.48
CA CYS A 13 -15.36 -4.99 17.26
C CYS A 13 -14.01 -5.59 16.84
N ALA A 14 -13.88 -6.10 15.62
CA ALA A 14 -12.58 -6.32 15.01
C ALA A 14 -12.62 -5.74 13.59
N ARG A 15 -12.15 -4.50 13.47
CA ARG A 15 -11.74 -3.92 12.20
C ARG A 15 -10.71 -4.90 11.61
N TRP A 16 -11.13 -5.69 10.62
CA TRP A 16 -10.33 -6.70 9.95
C TRP A 16 -9.16 -6.02 9.22
N ARG A 17 -8.12 -5.61 9.96
CA ARG A 17 -6.82 -5.25 9.39
C ARG A 17 -6.29 -6.53 8.74
N GLN A 18 -6.38 -6.52 7.42
CA GLN A 18 -6.36 -7.69 6.57
C GLN A 18 -5.09 -8.53 6.68
N LEU A 19 -5.32 -9.82 6.48
CA LEU A 19 -4.41 -10.93 6.68
C LEU A 19 -3.36 -10.97 5.55
N VAL A 20 -2.09 -11.00 5.93
CA VAL A 20 -0.98 -11.26 5.01
C VAL A 20 -0.22 -12.47 5.53
N TYR A 21 -0.26 -13.57 4.78
CA TYR A 21 0.44 -14.80 5.15
C TYR A 21 1.95 -14.60 4.99
N PRO A 22 2.78 -14.80 6.03
CA PRO A 22 4.22 -14.81 5.88
C PRO A 22 4.71 -16.20 5.47
N GLU A 23 5.93 -16.20 4.96
CA GLU A 23 6.79 -17.32 4.59
C GLU A 23 6.50 -18.60 5.39
N VAL A 24 6.29 -19.71 4.66
CA VAL A 24 6.27 -21.03 5.28
C VAL A 24 7.68 -21.32 5.79
N ASP A 25 7.91 -21.19 7.09
CA ASP A 25 9.00 -21.88 7.78
C ASP A 25 8.77 -23.37 7.56
N LYS A 26 9.28 -23.95 6.46
CA LYS A 26 9.21 -25.39 6.18
C LYS A 26 10.20 -26.14 7.07
N ASN A 27 10.13 -25.95 8.39
CA ASN A 27 10.81 -26.82 9.32
C ASN A 27 10.00 -28.12 9.43
N PHE A 28 10.40 -29.10 8.63
CA PHE A 28 9.84 -30.45 8.71
C PHE A 28 10.20 -31.07 10.06
N ASP A 29 9.19 -31.33 10.89
CA ASP A 29 9.33 -32.09 12.12
C ASP A 29 9.34 -33.57 11.78
N SER A 30 10.54 -34.14 11.72
CA SER A 30 10.75 -35.56 11.46
C SER A 30 10.16 -36.48 12.53
N ASN A 31 9.94 -36.00 13.75
CA ASN A 31 9.31 -36.78 14.82
C ASN A 31 7.78 -36.82 14.69
N ALA A 32 7.18 -35.79 14.11
CA ALA A 32 5.73 -35.70 13.92
C ALA A 32 5.30 -35.93 12.46
N ASN A 33 6.24 -36.24 11.56
CA ASN A 33 6.04 -36.38 10.11
C ASN A 33 5.14 -35.27 9.52
N ARG A 34 5.37 -34.04 9.96
CA ARG A 34 4.59 -32.87 9.54
C ARG A 34 5.50 -31.67 9.41
N TYR A 35 5.19 -30.77 8.48
CA TYR A 35 5.77 -29.44 8.51
C TYR A 35 5.27 -28.73 9.77
N LYS A 36 6.18 -28.25 10.63
CA LYS A 36 5.81 -27.33 11.71
C LYS A 36 5.40 -26.02 11.06
N ILE A 37 4.10 -25.77 11.02
CA ILE A 37 3.61 -24.42 10.81
C ILE A 37 3.95 -23.69 12.12
N GLY A 38 5.08 -22.97 12.14
CA GLY A 38 5.36 -22.03 13.21
C GLY A 38 4.15 -21.11 13.40
N ALA A 39 3.88 -20.67 14.64
CA ALA A 39 2.81 -19.71 14.89
C ALA A 39 2.98 -18.54 13.91
N LEU A 40 2.07 -18.43 12.93
CA LEU A 40 2.16 -17.43 11.88
C LEU A 40 1.95 -16.07 12.52
N PRO A 41 2.96 -15.18 12.58
CA PRO A 41 2.74 -13.84 13.03
C PRO A 41 1.73 -13.18 12.07
N PHE A 42 0.67 -12.60 12.62
CA PHE A 42 -0.25 -11.77 11.84
C PHE A 42 0.50 -10.47 11.53
N LEU A 43 0.99 -10.31 10.29
CA LEU A 43 1.59 -9.05 9.87
C LEU A 43 0.52 -8.13 9.30
N GLU A 44 0.45 -6.93 9.87
CA GLU A 44 -0.39 -5.86 9.37
C GLU A 44 0.23 -5.24 8.09
N CYS A 45 -0.60 -4.99 7.08
CA CYS A 45 -0.22 -4.22 5.89
C CYS A 45 0.09 -2.76 6.25
N GLU A 46 1.16 -2.22 5.68
CA GLU A 46 1.43 -0.79 5.75
C GLU A 46 0.82 -0.09 4.54
N CYS A 47 -0.32 0.59 4.72
CA CYS A 47 -1.00 1.34 3.65
C CYS A 47 -0.95 2.86 3.85
N TYR A 48 -0.06 3.37 4.71
CA TYR A 48 0.06 4.77 5.09
C TYR A 48 -1.25 5.42 5.59
N GLY A 49 -2.19 4.61 6.08
CA GLY A 49 -3.52 5.07 6.49
C GLY A 49 -4.41 5.50 5.32
N HIS A 50 -4.11 5.06 4.10
CA HIS A 50 -4.89 5.37 2.89
C HIS A 50 -5.67 4.18 2.38
N SER A 51 -5.53 3.01 2.98
CA SER A 51 -6.48 1.93 2.82
C SER A 51 -6.77 1.28 4.17
N ASP A 52 -7.98 0.75 4.29
CA ASP A 52 -8.41 -0.18 5.33
C ASP A 52 -8.40 -1.63 4.85
N GLN A 53 -8.05 -1.86 3.57
CA GLN A 53 -8.08 -3.15 2.91
C GLN A 53 -6.77 -3.50 2.22
N CYS A 54 -6.38 -4.77 2.31
CA CYS A 54 -5.25 -5.33 1.58
C CYS A 54 -5.40 -6.84 1.36
N HIS A 55 -4.59 -7.38 0.47
CA HIS A 55 -4.43 -8.81 0.25
C HIS A 55 -2.95 -9.18 0.12
N TYR A 56 -2.63 -10.47 0.28
CA TYR A 56 -1.26 -10.95 0.10
C TYR A 56 -1.00 -11.37 -1.34
N GLU A 57 0.12 -10.92 -1.89
CA GLU A 57 0.68 -11.45 -3.12
C GLU A 57 2.10 -11.99 -2.89
N GLN A 58 2.29 -13.28 -3.21
CA GLN A 58 3.60 -13.93 -3.07
C GLN A 58 4.66 -13.28 -3.97
N VAL A 59 4.29 -12.88 -5.20
CA VAL A 59 5.22 -12.23 -6.12
C VAL A 59 5.73 -10.89 -5.57
N VAL A 60 4.89 -10.17 -4.83
CA VAL A 60 5.26 -8.91 -4.16
C VAL A 60 6.22 -9.18 -3.00
N ALA A 61 6.00 -10.24 -2.23
CA ALA A 61 6.90 -10.68 -1.17
C ALA A 61 8.26 -11.11 -1.71
N ASP A 62 8.28 -12.00 -2.70
CA ASP A 62 9.50 -12.56 -3.31
C ASP A 62 10.37 -11.46 -3.91
N LYS A 63 9.73 -10.43 -4.50
CA LYS A 63 10.41 -9.27 -5.10
C LYS A 63 10.70 -8.15 -4.09
N ARG A 64 10.31 -8.30 -2.82
CA ARG A 64 10.48 -7.27 -1.77
C ARG A 64 9.92 -5.92 -2.18
N LEU A 65 8.69 -5.92 -2.69
CA LEU A 65 8.02 -4.72 -3.22
C LEU A 65 7.04 -4.07 -2.22
N SER A 66 6.60 -4.80 -1.19
CA SER A 66 5.79 -4.23 -0.10
C SER A 66 6.64 -4.00 1.13
N ILE A 67 6.39 -2.87 1.78
CA ILE A 67 6.93 -2.60 3.11
C ILE A 67 6.03 -3.16 4.22
N ASN A 68 6.62 -3.40 5.39
CA ASN A 68 5.91 -3.67 6.64
C ASN A 68 5.74 -2.39 7.48
N THR A 69 5.05 -2.50 8.62
CA THR A 69 4.82 -1.39 9.57
C THR A 69 6.08 -0.80 10.19
N HIS A 70 7.23 -1.49 10.08
CA HIS A 70 8.53 -0.99 10.51
C HIS A 70 9.31 -0.31 9.38
N GLY A 71 8.71 -0.16 8.19
CA GLY A 71 9.31 0.46 7.02
C GLY A 71 10.35 -0.41 6.31
N LYS A 72 10.37 -1.73 6.55
CA LYS A 72 11.26 -2.67 5.86
C LYS A 72 10.54 -3.38 4.72
N TYR A 73 11.24 -3.61 3.62
CA TYR A 73 10.74 -4.36 2.45
C TYR A 73 10.75 -5.88 2.69
N GLU A 74 10.01 -6.31 3.70
CA GLU A 74 9.90 -7.69 4.18
C GLU A 74 8.42 -8.13 4.21
N GLY A 75 7.57 -7.54 3.34
CA GLY A 75 6.14 -7.84 3.26
C GLY A 75 5.69 -8.24 1.86
N GLY A 76 4.48 -8.82 1.78
CA GLY A 76 3.78 -9.10 0.51
C GLY A 76 2.38 -8.52 0.46
N GLY A 77 2.07 -7.56 1.33
CA GLY A 77 0.74 -6.94 1.39
C GLY A 77 0.55 -5.94 0.25
N VAL A 78 -0.54 -6.07 -0.48
CA VAL A 78 -0.97 -5.12 -1.52
C VAL A 78 -2.23 -4.45 -1.02
N CYS A 79 -2.19 -3.13 -0.87
CA CYS A 79 -3.32 -2.34 -0.41
C CYS A 79 -4.37 -2.19 -1.50
N ASP A 80 -5.62 -2.48 -1.16
CA ASP A 80 -6.76 -2.38 -2.06
C ASP A 80 -7.44 -1.02 -1.91
N ASN A 81 -8.01 -0.48 -2.98
CA ASN A 81 -8.85 0.73 -2.93
C ASN A 81 -8.19 1.92 -2.18
N CYS A 82 -6.96 2.27 -2.54
CA CYS A 82 -6.26 3.43 -2.00
C CYS A 82 -7.12 4.70 -2.06
N LYS A 83 -7.22 5.40 -0.94
CA LYS A 83 -8.01 6.63 -0.74
C LYS A 83 -7.12 7.86 -0.87
N HIS A 84 -7.72 9.05 -0.80
CA HIS A 84 -6.99 10.34 -0.82
C HIS A 84 -6.12 10.58 -2.07
N HIS A 85 -6.53 10.05 -3.23
CA HIS A 85 -5.80 10.15 -4.49
C HIS A 85 -4.40 9.52 -4.46
N THR A 86 -4.25 8.50 -3.61
CA THR A 86 -3.02 7.71 -3.53
C THR A 86 -3.12 6.43 -4.36
N SER A 87 -1.97 5.88 -4.70
CA SER A 87 -1.81 4.67 -5.50
C SER A 87 -0.47 4.00 -5.15
N GLY A 88 -0.22 2.82 -5.71
CA GLY A 88 0.94 1.97 -5.39
C GLY A 88 0.59 0.83 -4.43
N ILE A 89 1.55 -0.07 -4.23
CA ILE A 89 1.37 -1.30 -3.43
C ILE A 89 1.00 -0.98 -1.99
N ASN A 90 1.56 0.09 -1.44
CA ASN A 90 1.36 0.54 -0.06
C ASN A 90 0.57 1.86 0.00
N CYS A 91 -0.09 2.26 -1.09
CA CYS A 91 -0.67 3.60 -1.25
C CYS A 91 0.36 4.73 -1.06
N GLU A 92 1.61 4.48 -1.46
CA GLU A 92 2.76 5.33 -1.17
C GLU A 92 3.01 6.44 -2.20
N GLN A 93 2.31 6.41 -3.34
CA GLN A 93 2.42 7.35 -4.44
C GLN A 93 1.09 8.05 -4.70
N CYS A 94 1.10 9.08 -5.55
CA CYS A 94 -0.14 9.69 -6.04
C CYS A 94 -0.62 9.00 -7.31
N GLU A 95 -1.93 8.98 -7.51
CA GLU A 95 -2.53 8.55 -8.76
C GLU A 95 -2.17 9.50 -9.93
N ASP A 96 -2.36 9.04 -11.16
CA ASP A 96 -2.06 9.85 -12.34
C ASP A 96 -2.91 11.13 -12.37
N GLY A 97 -2.28 12.27 -12.68
CA GLY A 97 -2.92 13.59 -12.59
C GLY A 97 -2.90 14.21 -11.19
N TYR A 98 -2.23 13.56 -10.23
CA TYR A 98 -1.93 14.08 -8.91
C TYR A 98 -0.44 14.00 -8.57
N TYR A 99 0.01 14.89 -7.71
CA TYR A 99 1.38 14.91 -7.19
C TYR A 99 1.41 15.15 -5.69
N ARG A 100 2.48 14.66 -5.05
CA ARG A 100 2.78 14.97 -3.66
C ARG A 100 3.68 16.21 -3.58
N PRO A 101 3.23 17.30 -2.94
CA PRO A 101 4.07 18.46 -2.72
C PRO A 101 5.26 18.15 -1.81
N SER A 102 6.36 18.86 -2.05
CA SER A 102 7.52 18.85 -1.17
C SER A 102 7.11 19.09 0.29
N LYS A 103 7.70 18.31 1.21
CA LYS A 103 7.46 18.36 2.67
C LYS A 103 6.11 17.79 3.13
N VAL A 104 5.29 17.21 2.25
CA VAL A 104 4.09 16.47 2.65
C VAL A 104 4.46 15.01 2.87
N ALA A 105 4.15 14.47 4.05
CA ALA A 105 4.46 13.07 4.38
C ALA A 105 3.51 12.08 3.68
N ARG A 106 3.99 10.85 3.46
CA ARG A 106 3.22 9.76 2.86
C ARG A 106 1.93 9.42 3.60
N ASN A 107 1.92 9.52 4.93
CA ASN A 107 0.78 9.23 5.79
C ASN A 107 -0.14 10.43 6.04
N HIS A 108 0.10 11.57 5.38
CA HIS A 108 -0.71 12.76 5.57
C HIS A 108 -2.14 12.51 5.05
N THR A 109 -3.18 13.00 5.74
CA THR A 109 -4.60 12.75 5.36
C THR A 109 -4.97 13.25 3.96
N LYS A 110 -4.22 14.21 3.44
CA LYS A 110 -4.34 14.73 2.06
C LYS A 110 -2.94 14.83 1.46
N PRO A 111 -2.34 13.72 1.02
CA PRO A 111 -0.95 13.69 0.59
C PRO A 111 -0.79 14.19 -0.85
N CYS A 112 -1.85 14.07 -1.66
CA CYS A 112 -1.83 14.30 -3.10
C CYS A 112 -2.66 15.52 -3.49
N ARG A 113 -2.16 16.31 -4.44
CA ARG A 113 -2.80 17.49 -5.01
C ARG A 113 -2.93 17.32 -6.52
N LYS A 114 -4.02 17.84 -7.09
CA LYS A 114 -4.27 17.77 -8.53
C LYS A 114 -3.20 18.56 -9.29
N CYS A 115 -2.69 18.01 -10.39
CA CYS A 115 -1.80 18.72 -11.29
C CYS A 115 -2.48 19.99 -11.83
N GLN A 116 -1.73 21.09 -11.91
CA GLN A 116 -2.18 22.37 -12.49
C GLN A 116 -1.41 22.65 -13.78
N CYS A 117 -1.45 21.72 -14.73
CA CYS A 117 -0.83 21.89 -16.02
C CYS A 117 -1.81 22.63 -16.95
N SER A 118 -1.59 23.92 -17.21
CA SER A 118 -2.38 24.72 -18.15
C SER A 118 -1.51 25.21 -19.32
N GLY A 119 -1.90 24.82 -20.54
CA GLY A 119 -1.22 25.27 -21.76
C GLY A 119 -1.53 24.37 -22.96
N PRO A 120 -1.40 24.88 -24.20
CA PRO A 120 -1.51 24.05 -25.40
C PRO A 120 -0.50 22.90 -25.37
N GLY A 121 -0.94 21.67 -25.63
CA GLY A 121 -0.08 20.48 -25.65
C GLY A 121 0.22 19.85 -24.29
N MET A 122 -0.35 20.36 -23.19
CA MET A 122 -0.23 19.72 -21.88
C MET A 122 -1.24 18.59 -21.70
N THR A 123 -0.78 17.43 -21.22
CA THR A 123 -1.61 16.22 -21.02
C THR A 123 -2.30 16.17 -19.66
N GLY A 124 -2.07 17.15 -18.78
CA GLY A 124 -2.58 17.14 -17.40
C GLY A 124 -1.85 16.17 -16.46
N LEU A 125 -0.86 15.44 -16.97
CA LEU A 125 0.01 14.55 -16.20
C LEU A 125 1.20 15.33 -15.64
N CYS A 126 1.49 15.15 -14.36
CA CYS A 126 2.67 15.71 -13.71
C CYS A 126 3.45 14.62 -12.95
N VAL A 127 4.66 14.95 -12.51
CA VAL A 127 5.52 14.04 -11.76
C VAL A 127 4.88 13.75 -10.40
N LYS A 128 4.77 12.47 -10.02
CA LYS A 128 4.00 12.01 -8.85
C LYS A 128 4.56 12.45 -7.50
N ASP A 129 5.86 12.75 -7.41
CA ASP A 129 6.49 13.22 -6.18
C ASP A 129 7.54 14.30 -6.52
N ASP A 130 7.45 15.44 -5.84
CA ASP A 130 8.36 16.56 -6.03
C ASP A 130 9.83 16.18 -5.73
N ALA A 131 10.06 15.14 -4.92
CA ALA A 131 11.41 14.61 -4.66
C ALA A 131 12.11 14.12 -5.94
N HIS A 132 11.36 13.78 -6.99
CA HIS A 132 11.87 13.31 -8.28
C HIS A 132 11.85 14.38 -9.38
N LEU A 133 11.64 15.67 -9.04
CA LEU A 133 11.63 16.75 -10.03
C LEU A 133 12.97 16.84 -10.81
N LEU A 134 14.09 16.48 -10.19
CA LEU A 134 15.39 16.42 -10.84
C LEU A 134 15.51 15.24 -11.84
N GLU A 135 14.90 14.09 -11.55
CA GLU A 135 14.85 12.97 -12.50
C GLU A 135 13.92 13.26 -13.68
N GLY A 136 12.82 13.99 -13.43
CA GLY A 136 11.93 14.47 -14.48
C GLY A 136 12.61 15.46 -15.42
N LEU A 137 13.44 16.37 -14.89
CA LEU A 137 14.21 17.32 -15.68
C LEU A 137 15.28 16.61 -16.54
N VAL A 138 15.96 15.60 -15.99
CA VAL A 138 16.96 14.80 -16.72
C VAL A 138 16.31 13.97 -17.82
N ARG A 139 15.14 13.35 -17.56
CA ARG A 139 14.38 12.59 -18.58
C ARG A 139 13.84 13.46 -19.72
N SER A 140 13.52 14.71 -19.42
CA SER A 140 13.13 15.69 -20.43
C SER A 140 14.34 16.06 -21.31
N LEU A 141 15.51 16.32 -20.72
CA LEU A 141 16.70 16.70 -21.47
C LEU A 141 17.23 15.59 -22.39
N ILE A 142 17.20 14.32 -21.98
CA ILE A 142 17.64 13.18 -22.84
C ILE A 142 16.69 12.87 -24.01
N HIS A 143 15.45 13.39 -24.02
CA HIS A 143 14.56 13.30 -25.18
C HIS A 143 14.75 14.45 -26.17
N TYR A 144 15.57 15.46 -25.83
CA TYR A 144 15.90 16.62 -26.68
C TYR A 144 17.37 16.63 -27.15
N MET A 145 18.11 15.54 -26.96
CA MET A 145 19.50 15.36 -27.45
C MET A 145 19.59 14.24 -28.50
#